data_AF-A0ABD3BG04-F1
#
_entry.id   AF-A0ABD3BG04-F1
#
_cell.length_a   1.000
_cell.length_b   1.000
_cell.length_c   1.000
_cell.angle_alpha   90.00
_cell.angle_beta   90.00
_cell.angle_gamma   90.00
#
_symmetry.space_group_name_H-M   'P 1'
#
loop_
_entity.id
_entity.type
_entity.pdbx_description
1 polymer ?
#
loop_
_entity_poly.entity_id
_entity_poly.type
_entity_poly.pdbx_seq_one_letter_code
_entity_poly.pdbx_strand_id
1 'polypeptide(L)'
;MTRVDDDIEQWTKSPSFLHLQPQVELDGGKTLDLSNYPNIFMVERAILCERLNGLCGLTITGFYYVCFSCSDGSINGYYYDPNSSAMKQGRRAETL
;
A
#
# COMPACT_ATOMS: atom_id res chain seq x y z
N MET A 1 1.02 11.42 8.71
CA MET A 1 1.03 10.04 9.22
C MET A 1 -0.42 9.58 9.23
N THR A 2 -0.73 8.45 8.60
CA THR A 2 -2.09 7.85 8.62
C THR A 2 -2.46 7.39 10.02
N ARG A 3 -3.76 7.19 10.27
CA ARG A 3 -4.20 6.54 11.51
C ARG A 3 -3.97 5.03 11.38
N VAL A 4 -3.66 4.37 12.49
CA VAL A 4 -3.42 2.91 12.52
C VAL A 4 -4.61 2.14 11.95
N ASP A 5 -5.83 2.59 12.26
CA ASP A 5 -7.06 1.99 11.73
C ASP A 5 -7.11 2.05 10.19
N ASP A 6 -6.71 3.19 9.60
CA ASP A 6 -6.66 3.36 8.15
C ASP A 6 -5.64 2.39 7.53
N ASP A 7 -4.47 2.23 8.15
CA ASP A 7 -3.42 1.32 7.67
C ASP A 7 -3.91 -0.14 7.65
N ILE A 8 -4.58 -0.59 8.72
CA ILE A 8 -5.15 -1.95 8.80
C ILE A 8 -6.22 -2.15 7.71
N GLU A 9 -7.10 -1.17 7.49
CA GLU A 9 -8.08 -1.21 6.41
C GLU A 9 -7.45 -1.27 5.01
N GLN A 10 -6.30 -0.62 4.79
CA GLN A 10 -5.60 -0.72 3.51
C GLN A 10 -4.92 -2.07 3.34
N TRP A 11 -4.24 -2.58 4.37
CA TRP A 11 -3.49 -3.83 4.29
C TRP A 11 -4.38 -5.06 4.13
N THR A 12 -5.55 -5.08 4.77
CA THR A 12 -6.54 -6.17 4.66
C THR A 12 -7.11 -6.37 3.25
N LYS A 13 -6.91 -5.42 2.33
CA LYS A 13 -7.24 -5.61 0.90
C LYS A 13 -6.36 -6.66 0.23
N SER A 14 -5.18 -6.93 0.79
CA SER A 14 -4.27 -7.98 0.35
C SER A 14 -4.57 -9.28 1.10
N PRO A 15 -4.97 -10.38 0.42
CA PRO A 15 -5.23 -11.66 1.08
C PRO A 15 -4.05 -12.19 1.89
N SER A 16 -2.82 -11.95 1.41
CA SER A 16 -1.60 -12.33 2.11
C SER A 16 -1.44 -11.66 3.48
N PHE A 17 -2.09 -10.51 3.72
CA PHE A 17 -2.01 -9.83 5.01
C PHE A 17 -2.91 -10.43 6.08
N LEU A 18 -3.97 -11.17 5.70
CA LEU A 18 -4.97 -11.68 6.64
C LEU A 18 -4.37 -12.59 7.72
N HIS A 19 -3.30 -13.32 7.39
CA HIS A 19 -2.59 -14.17 8.36
C HIS A 19 -1.77 -13.37 9.38
N LEU A 20 -1.39 -12.14 9.06
CA LEU A 20 -0.60 -11.25 9.91
C LEU A 20 -1.49 -10.33 10.77
N GLN A 21 -2.72 -10.07 10.32
CA GLN A 21 -3.66 -9.12 10.93
C GLN A 21 -3.80 -9.28 12.46
N PRO A 22 -4.03 -10.48 13.04
CA PRO A 22 -4.23 -10.59 14.48
C PRO A 22 -3.03 -10.12 15.29
N GLN A 23 -1.82 -10.41 14.81
CA GLN A 23 -0.59 -10.00 15.48
C GLN A 23 -0.33 -8.50 15.29
N VAL A 24 -0.62 -7.96 14.11
CA VAL A 24 -0.52 -6.52 13.84
C VAL A 24 -1.49 -5.72 14.70
N GLU A 25 -2.72 -6.19 14.89
CA GLU A 25 -3.69 -5.57 15.79
C GLU A 25 -3.26 -5.64 17.27
N LEU A 26 -2.57 -6.72 17.66
CA LEU A 26 -2.13 -6.92 19.04
C LEU A 26 -0.92 -6.04 19.43
N ASP A 27 0.12 -5.97 18.59
CA ASP A 27 1.38 -5.29 18.96
C ASP A 27 1.98 -4.39 17.87
N GLY A 28 1.27 -4.17 16.77
CA GLY A 28 1.76 -3.45 15.61
C GLY A 28 2.71 -4.27 14.72
N GLY A 29 2.74 -5.60 14.88
CA GLY A 29 3.59 -6.51 14.10
C GLY A 29 5.02 -6.63 14.64
N LYS A 30 5.28 -6.18 15.87
CA LYS A 30 6.63 -6.14 16.45
C LYS A 30 7.23 -7.53 16.68
N THR A 31 6.38 -8.53 16.89
CA THR A 31 6.79 -9.92 17.13
C THR A 31 6.69 -10.80 15.88
N LEU A 32 6.27 -10.25 14.73
CA LEU A 32 6.22 -11.00 13.48
C LEU A 32 7.64 -11.25 12.94
N ASP A 33 7.95 -12.52 12.68
CA ASP A 33 9.11 -12.88 11.87
C ASP A 33 8.71 -12.92 10.39
N LEU A 34 9.17 -11.92 9.64
CA LEU A 34 8.92 -11.80 8.21
C LEU A 34 10.10 -12.28 7.35
N SER A 35 11.17 -12.80 7.95
CA SER A 35 12.42 -13.13 7.25
C SER A 35 12.23 -14.15 6.11
N ASN A 36 11.30 -15.10 6.28
CA ASN A 36 10.96 -16.13 5.31
C ASN A 36 9.52 -15.99 4.77
N TYR A 37 8.87 -14.84 4.99
CA TYR A 37 7.51 -14.63 4.53
C TYR A 37 7.50 -14.43 3.01
N PRO A 38 6.59 -15.07 2.25
CA PRO A 38 6.61 -15.04 0.79
C PRO A 38 6.19 -13.68 0.20
N ASN A 39 5.74 -12.74 1.03
CA ASN A 39 5.28 -11.43 0.59
C ASN A 39 6.03 -10.30 1.30
N ILE A 40 6.37 -9.26 0.54
CA ILE A 40 6.99 -8.03 1.04
C ILE A 40 5.94 -6.92 0.99
N PHE A 41 5.66 -6.31 2.14
CA PHE A 41 4.73 -5.20 2.28
C PHE A 41 5.49 -3.88 2.35
N MET A 42 5.14 -2.92 1.49
CA MET A 42 5.85 -1.65 1.35
C MET A 42 4.87 -0.49 1.17
N VAL A 43 5.25 0.68 1.66
CA VAL A 43 4.51 1.93 1.40
C VAL A 43 5.32 2.75 0.41
N GLU A 44 4.80 2.93 -0.80
CA GLU A 44 5.45 3.72 -1.85
C GLU A 44 4.84 5.13 -1.90
N ARG A 45 5.66 6.13 -1.57
CA ARG A 45 5.29 7.54 -1.72
C ARG A 45 5.86 8.04 -3.04
N ALA A 46 4.99 8.54 -3.92
CA ALA A 46 5.45 9.18 -5.14
C ALA A 46 6.29 10.42 -4.76
N ILE A 47 7.53 10.48 -5.23
CA ILE A 47 8.31 11.71 -5.23
C ILE A 47 7.73 12.55 -6.36
N LEU A 48 7.20 13.72 -6.03
CA LEU A 48 6.59 14.64 -7.00
C LEU A 48 7.54 14.81 -8.19
N CYS A 49 7.04 14.64 -9.42
CA CYS A 49 7.81 14.94 -10.62
C CYS A 49 7.96 16.45 -10.73
N GLU A 50 8.98 17.01 -10.08
CA GLU A 50 9.31 18.42 -10.24
C GLU A 50 9.90 18.66 -11.63
N ARG A 51 9.08 19.33 -12.47
CA ARG A 51 9.42 20.08 -13.69
C ARG A 51 9.47 19.31 -15.01
N LEU A 52 8.28 18.95 -15.50
CA LEU A 52 7.94 19.12 -16.92
C LEU A 52 6.95 20.30 -17.05
N ASN A 53 7.50 21.51 -17.07
CA ASN A 53 6.99 22.66 -17.83
C ASN A 53 5.49 23.00 -17.66
N GLY A 54 4.90 22.77 -16.49
CA GLY A 54 3.55 23.26 -16.17
C GLY A 54 2.39 22.61 -16.93
N LEU A 55 2.55 21.41 -17.52
CA LEU A 55 1.49 20.76 -18.31
C LEU A 55 0.76 19.58 -17.63
N CYS A 56 1.07 19.26 -16.36
CA CYS A 56 0.28 18.27 -15.62
C CYS A 56 -0.11 18.79 -14.24
N GLY A 57 -1.36 19.23 -14.10
CA GLY A 57 -2.01 19.52 -12.83
C GLY A 57 -2.40 18.28 -12.03
N LEU A 58 -1.64 17.19 -12.14
CA LEU A 58 -1.83 15.97 -11.35
C LEU A 58 -0.94 16.07 -10.12
N THR A 59 -1.48 16.64 -9.04
CA THR A 59 -0.83 16.52 -7.74
C THR A 59 -1.10 15.11 -7.21
N ILE A 60 -0.12 14.22 -7.32
CA ILE A 60 -0.18 12.93 -6.61
C ILE A 60 0.12 13.25 -5.14
N THR A 61 -0.93 13.46 -4.34
CA THR A 61 -0.83 13.74 -2.89
C THR A 61 -0.89 12.49 -2.03
N GLY A 62 -1.32 11.37 -2.62
CA GLY A 62 -1.42 10.08 -1.95
C GLY A 62 -0.16 9.22 -2.04
N PHE A 63 -0.32 7.97 -1.65
CA PHE A 63 0.72 6.95 -1.67
C PHE A 63 0.10 5.56 -1.87
N TYR A 64 0.92 4.57 -2.18
CA TYR A 64 0.47 3.20 -2.44
C TYR A 64 0.86 2.27 -1.29
N TYR A 65 -0.09 1.42 -0.88
CA TYR A 65 0.18 0.21 -0.11
C TYR A 65 0.48 -0.90 -1.10
N VAL A 66 1.70 -1.41 -1.07
CA VAL A 66 2.23 -2.36 -2.05
C VAL A 66 2.47 -3.71 -1.38
N CYS A 67 2.00 -4.77 -2.01
CA CYS A 67 2.29 -6.16 -1.67
C CYS A 67 3.00 -6.81 -2.86
N PHE A 68 4.27 -7.14 -2.67
CA PHE A 68 5.07 -7.89 -3.63
C PHE A 68 5.10 -9.37 -3.24
N SER A 69 4.94 -10.25 -4.21
CA SER A 69 4.99 -11.70 -4.03
C SER A 69 6.33 -12.25 -4.52
N CYS A 70 7.12 -12.83 -3.62
CA CYS A 70 8.40 -13.45 -3.95
C CYS A 70 8.25 -14.79 -4.67
N SER A 71 7.06 -15.41 -4.64
CA SER A 71 6.81 -16.71 -5.27
C SER A 71 6.60 -16.62 -6.78
N ASP A 72 5.94 -15.56 -7.25
CA ASP A 72 5.56 -15.37 -8.66
C ASP A 72 5.93 -14.00 -9.25
N GLY A 73 6.50 -13.10 -8.44
CA GLY A 73 6.89 -11.75 -8.87
C GLY A 73 5.72 -10.77 -9.00
N SER A 74 4.50 -11.14 -8.62
CA SER A 74 3.34 -10.26 -8.75
C SER A 74 3.41 -9.07 -7.78
N ILE A 75 2.97 -7.90 -8.26
CA ILE A 75 2.88 -6.66 -7.48
C ILE A 75 1.41 -6.23 -7.41
N ASN A 76 0.87 -6.11 -6.20
CA ASN A 76 -0.45 -5.57 -5.94
C ASN A 76 -0.31 -4.23 -5.21
N GLY A 77 -0.89 -3.16 -5.75
CA GLY A 77 -0.84 -1.81 -5.18
C GLY A 77 -2.22 -1.23 -4.92
N TYR A 78 -2.41 -0.59 -3.76
CA TYR A 78 -3.62 0.11 -3.38
C TYR A 78 -3.32 1.58 -3.11
N TYR A 79 -3.86 2.47 -3.95
CA TYR A 79 -3.71 3.92 -3.77
C TYR A 79 -4.55 4.40 -2.59
N TYR A 80 -3.95 5.22 -1.74
CA TYR A 80 -4.61 5.89 -0.64
C TYR A 80 -4.23 7.38 -0.63
N ASP A 81 -5.24 8.24 -0.57
CA ASP A 81 -5.10 9.69 -0.44
C ASP A 81 -6.13 10.20 0.58
N PRO A 82 -5.67 10.69 1.77
CA PRO A 82 -6.56 11.18 2.82
C PRO A 82 -7.41 12.39 2.41
N ASN A 83 -6.95 13.16 1.41
CA ASN A 83 -7.62 14.38 0.95
C ASN A 83 -8.52 14.11 -0.28
N SER A 84 -8.43 12.93 -0.88
CA SER A 84 -9.31 12.56 -1.97
C SER A 84 -10.70 12.20 -1.43
N SER A 85 -11.70 13.02 -1.75
CA SER A 85 -13.11 12.73 -1.45
C SER A 85 -13.70 11.64 -2.36
N ALA A 86 -12.92 11.12 -3.33
CA ALA A 86 -13.37 10.17 -4.33
C ALA A 86 -12.25 9.20 -4.73
N MET A 87 -12.35 7.96 -4.21
CA MET A 87 -12.29 6.69 -4.98
C MET A 87 -12.18 5.49 -4.00
N LYS A 88 -13.32 5.01 -3.49
CA LYS A 88 -13.46 3.73 -2.78
C LYS A 88 -13.56 2.52 -3.72
N GLN A 89 -12.94 2.58 -4.90
CA GLN A 89 -12.99 1.49 -5.88
C GLN A 89 -11.57 1.12 -6.29
N GLY A 90 -11.07 0.02 -5.73
CA GLY A 90 -9.77 -0.54 -6.05
C GLY A 90 -9.71 -0.89 -7.53
N ARG A 91 -8.87 -0.18 -8.29
CA ARG A 91 -8.42 -0.68 -9.58
C ARG A 91 -7.17 -1.50 -9.33
N ARG A 92 -7.25 -2.79 -9.67
CA ARG A 92 -6.11 -3.68 -9.82
C ARG A 92 -5.17 -3.01 -10.82
N ALA A 93 -3.98 -2.62 -10.38
CA ALA A 93 -2.90 -2.33 -11.31
C ALA A 93 -2.51 -3.68 -11.92
N GLU A 94 -2.94 -3.94 -13.15
CA GLU A 94 -2.43 -5.07 -13.92
C GLU A 94 -0.97 -4.76 -14.30
N THR A 95 -0.10 -5.73 -14.00
CA THR A 95 1.35 -5.67 -14.19
C THR A 95 1.71 -5.52 -15.67
N LEU A 96 2.80 -4.80 -15.97
CA LEU A 96 3.51 -4.92 -17.25
C LEU A 96 4.15 -6.30 -17.40
#